data_AF-A0A7K0VK67-F1
#
_entry.id   AF-A0A7K0VK67-F1
#
_cell.length_a   1.000
_cell.length_b   1.000
_cell.length_c   1.000
_cell.angle_alpha   90.00
_cell.angle_beta   90.00
_cell.angle_gamma   90.00
#
_symmetry.space_group_name_H-M   'P 1'
#
loop_
_entity.id
_entity.type
_entity.pdbx_description
1 polymer ?
#
loop_
_entity_poly.entity_id
_entity_poly.type
_entity_poly.pdbx_seq_one_letter_code
_entity_poly.pdbx_strand_id
1 'polypeptide(L)'
;MSTTYVDLADPKASWWTTMSRSRQIMLMFFGAFLVLSLARAVSGENDLTSEFTVTNTIALTLPILLAGLGGLLSERAGIVNIGLEGMMILGTWGAGFFGYHYGPWGALIGGALAGAVGGLVHAVATVTF
;
A
#
# COMPACT_ATOMS: atom_id res chain seq x y z
N MET A 1 9.79 4.64 61.69
CA MET A 1 8.46 4.11 61.36
C MET A 1 8.10 4.64 59.97
N SER A 2 8.52 3.93 58.92
CA SER A 2 8.32 4.33 57.52
C SER A 2 6.95 3.82 57.08
N THR A 3 6.02 4.74 56.87
CA THR A 3 4.68 4.44 56.38
C THR A 3 4.76 3.97 54.95
N THR A 4 4.42 2.71 54.73
CA THR A 4 4.22 2.06 53.43
C THR A 4 3.13 2.81 52.68
N TYR A 5 3.51 3.67 51.74
CA TYR A 5 2.58 4.19 50.74
C TYR A 5 2.19 3.02 49.84
N VAL A 6 1.02 2.45 50.12
CA VAL A 6 0.31 1.59 49.16
C VAL A 6 0.05 2.48 47.95
N ASP A 7 0.81 2.23 46.89
CA ASP A 7 0.64 2.84 45.57
C ASP A 7 -0.78 2.51 45.10
N LEU A 8 -1.70 3.44 45.34
CA LEU A 8 -3.07 3.38 44.85
C LEU A 8 -2.99 3.51 43.33
N ALA A 9 -2.92 2.37 42.65
CA ALA A 9 -3.14 2.31 41.21
C ALA A 9 -4.37 3.16 40.87
N ASP A 10 -4.21 4.09 39.94
CA ASP A 10 -5.26 5.03 39.53
C ASP A 10 -6.58 4.26 39.29
N PRO A 11 -7.64 4.50 40.08
CA PRO A 11 -8.88 3.73 40.04
C PRO A 11 -9.65 3.91 38.72
N LYS A 12 -9.21 4.81 37.83
CA LYS A 12 -9.74 4.99 36.48
C LYS A 12 -8.83 4.42 35.39
N ALA A 13 -7.66 3.88 35.73
CA ALA A 13 -6.77 3.24 34.77
C ALA A 13 -7.40 1.94 34.27
N SER A 14 -8.08 2.01 33.13
CA SER A 14 -8.54 0.82 32.42
C SER A 14 -7.33 -0.01 32.00
N TRP A 15 -7.46 -1.34 32.04
CA TRP A 15 -6.41 -2.24 31.57
C TRP A 15 -5.93 -1.92 30.14
N TRP A 16 -6.79 -1.28 29.33
CA TRP A 16 -6.46 -0.75 28.02
C TRP A 16 -5.42 0.37 28.06
N THR A 17 -5.60 1.37 28.92
CA THR A 17 -4.71 2.54 29.06
C THR A 17 -3.38 2.19 29.75
N THR A 18 -3.34 1.11 30.53
CA THR A 18 -2.13 0.61 31.20
C THR A 18 -1.26 -0.24 30.27
N MET A 19 -1.79 -0.70 29.13
CA MET A 19 -1.00 -1.45 28.15
C MET A 19 -0.13 -0.54 27.29
N SER A 20 1.04 -1.07 26.88
CA SER A 20 1.90 -0.40 25.92
C SER A 20 1.18 -0.20 24.57
N ARG A 21 1.49 0.90 23.88
CA ARG A 21 0.92 1.25 22.58
C ARG A 21 1.03 0.13 21.54
N SER A 22 2.13 -0.64 21.59
CA SER A 22 2.32 -1.84 20.75
C SER A 22 1.28 -2.92 21.03
N ARG A 23 1.01 -3.23 22.31
CA ARG A 23 -0.03 -4.21 22.69
C ARG A 23 -1.43 -3.75 22.29
N GLN A 24 -1.73 -2.46 22.44
CA GLN A 24 -3.02 -1.90 21.99
C GLN A 24 -3.21 -2.08 20.48
N ILE A 25 -2.19 -1.76 19.67
CA ILE A 25 -2.23 -1.93 18.21
C ILE A 25 -2.40 -3.41 17.84
N MET A 26 -1.66 -4.32 18.48
CA MET A 26 -1.80 -5.76 18.24
C MET A 26 -3.22 -6.23 18.55
N LEU A 27 -3.80 -5.83 19.69
CA LEU A 27 -5.16 -6.22 20.06
C LEU A 27 -6.21 -5.66 19.11
N MET A 28 -6.05 -4.43 18.64
CA MET A 28 -6.93 -3.85 17.61
C MET A 28 -6.85 -4.64 16.30
N PHE A 29 -5.64 -5.01 15.87
CA PHE A 29 -5.43 -5.80 14.66
C PHE A 29 -6.06 -7.20 14.76
N PHE A 30 -5.77 -7.95 15.84
CA PHE A 30 -6.35 -9.27 16.08
C PHE A 30 -7.86 -9.21 16.27
N GLY A 31 -8.37 -8.18 16.96
CA GLY A 31 -9.79 -7.93 17.10
C GLY A 31 -10.48 -7.69 15.76
N ALA A 32 -9.92 -6.82 14.92
CA ALA A 32 -10.45 -6.57 13.57
C ALA A 32 -10.42 -7.83 12.70
N PHE A 33 -9.31 -8.59 12.73
CA PHE A 33 -9.19 -9.86 12.01
C PHE A 33 -10.26 -10.86 12.45
N LEU A 34 -10.48 -11.00 13.76
CA LEU A 34 -11.49 -11.90 14.32
C LEU A 34 -12.91 -11.47 13.95
N VAL A 35 -13.21 -10.17 13.98
CA VAL A 35 -14.51 -9.63 13.55
C VAL A 35 -14.76 -9.93 12.07
N LEU A 36 -13.77 -9.69 11.19
CA LEU A 36 -13.88 -9.99 9.77
C LEU A 36 -14.02 -11.50 9.51
N SER A 37 -13.26 -12.32 10.23
CA SER A 37 -13.34 -13.79 10.15
C SER A 37 -14.72 -14.31 10.57
N LEU A 38 -15.27 -13.80 11.67
CA LEU A 38 -16.62 -14.13 12.13
C LEU A 38 -17.70 -13.60 11.18
N ALA A 39 -17.57 -12.37 10.68
CA ALA A 39 -18.50 -11.81 9.71
C ALA A 39 -18.57 -12.69 8.45
N ARG A 40 -17.41 -13.13 7.93
CA ARG A 40 -17.31 -14.09 6.84
C ARG A 40 -17.96 -15.43 7.18
N ALA A 41 -17.74 -15.96 8.40
CA ALA A 41 -18.30 -17.23 8.84
C ALA A 41 -19.83 -17.20 9.01
N VAL A 42 -20.39 -16.11 9.53
CA VAL A 42 -21.83 -15.92 9.74
C VAL A 42 -22.56 -15.66 8.43
N SER A 43 -21.95 -14.90 7.51
CA SER A 43 -22.56 -14.52 6.23
C SER A 43 -22.49 -15.61 5.16
N GLY A 44 -21.61 -16.61 5.33
CA GLY A 44 -21.39 -17.65 4.32
C GLY A 44 -20.62 -17.18 3.08
N GLU A 45 -20.03 -15.97 3.13
CA GLU A 45 -19.35 -15.32 2.01
C GLU A 45 -17.96 -15.92 1.76
N ASN A 46 -17.90 -16.95 0.91
CA ASN A 46 -16.64 -17.62 0.59
C ASN A 46 -15.71 -16.77 -0.29
N ASP A 47 -16.26 -15.77 -1.00
CA ASP A 47 -15.53 -14.92 -1.93
C ASP A 47 -14.41 -14.12 -1.25
N LEU A 48 -14.61 -13.69 -0.01
CA LEU A 48 -13.62 -12.94 0.79
C LEU A 48 -12.32 -13.74 1.04
N THR A 49 -12.41 -15.06 0.98
CA THR A 49 -11.31 -15.99 1.25
C THR A 49 -10.96 -16.86 0.03
N SER A 50 -11.57 -16.56 -1.12
CA SER A 50 -11.39 -17.36 -2.33
C SER A 50 -10.00 -17.18 -2.93
N GLU A 51 -9.53 -18.22 -3.63
CA GLU A 51 -8.27 -18.17 -4.37
C GLU A 51 -8.24 -17.04 -5.42
N PHE A 52 -9.38 -16.79 -6.06
CA PHE A 52 -9.54 -15.71 -7.04
C PHE A 52 -9.28 -14.34 -6.40
N THR A 53 -9.90 -14.06 -5.24
CA THR A 53 -9.73 -12.79 -4.52
C THR A 53 -8.28 -12.57 -4.12
N VAL A 54 -7.62 -13.60 -3.58
CA VAL A 54 -6.21 -13.50 -3.17
C VAL A 54 -5.31 -13.25 -4.38
N THR A 55 -5.50 -14.02 -5.46
CA THR A 55 -4.69 -13.90 -6.68
C THR A 55 -4.84 -12.51 -7.31
N ASN A 56 -6.08 -12.01 -7.41
CA ASN A 56 -6.34 -10.70 -8.01
C ASN A 56 -5.83 -9.55 -7.13
N THR A 57 -5.92 -9.70 -5.79
CA THR A 57 -5.35 -8.73 -4.85
C THR A 57 -3.85 -8.60 -5.07
N ILE A 58 -3.12 -9.71 -5.16
CA ILE A 58 -1.68 -9.70 -5.41
C ILE A 58 -1.37 -9.10 -6.78
N ALA A 59 -2.07 -9.56 -7.83
CA ALA A 59 -1.85 -9.10 -9.20
C ALA A 59 -2.04 -7.58 -9.37
N LEU A 60 -3.05 -7.00 -8.72
CA LEU A 60 -3.32 -5.56 -8.77
C LEU A 60 -2.42 -4.73 -7.85
N THR A 61 -1.96 -5.31 -6.74
CA THR A 61 -1.08 -4.61 -5.79
C THR A 61 0.36 -4.50 -6.32
N LEU A 62 0.85 -5.50 -7.06
CA LEU A 62 2.22 -5.53 -7.57
C LEU A 62 2.60 -4.29 -8.42
N PRO A 63 1.80 -3.86 -9.42
CA PRO A 63 2.10 -2.64 -10.18
C PRO A 63 2.24 -1.39 -9.31
N ILE A 64 1.39 -1.25 -8.29
CA ILE A 64 1.41 -0.09 -7.37
C ILE A 64 2.66 -0.14 -6.47
N LEU A 65 3.05 -1.33 -5.99
CA LEU A 65 4.29 -1.50 -5.22
C LEU A 65 5.52 -1.16 -6.07
N LEU A 66 5.56 -1.59 -7.33
CA LEU A 66 6.64 -1.25 -8.26
C LEU A 66 6.71 0.25 -8.53
N ALA A 67 5.56 0.92 -8.68
CA ALA A 67 5.50 2.38 -8.79
C ALA A 67 6.00 3.08 -7.52
N GLY A 68 5.62 2.58 -6.33
CA GLY A 68 6.10 3.06 -5.04
C GLY A 68 7.63 2.93 -4.89
N LEU A 69 8.22 1.83 -5.36
CA LEU A 69 9.68 1.66 -5.43
C LEU A 69 10.32 2.73 -6.32
N GLY A 70 9.69 3.08 -7.45
CA GLY A 70 10.11 4.21 -8.29
C GLY A 70 10.09 5.55 -7.53
N GLY A 71 9.05 5.79 -6.72
CA GLY A 71 8.95 6.96 -5.85
C GLY A 71 10.07 7.03 -4.81
N LEU A 72 10.40 5.91 -4.16
CA LEU A 72 11.53 5.85 -3.22
C LEU A 72 12.87 6.16 -3.89
N LEU A 73 13.05 5.76 -5.16
CA LEU A 73 14.24 6.15 -5.94
C LEU A 73 14.25 7.65 -6.24
N SER A 74 13.11 8.26 -6.57
CA SER A 74 13.00 9.72 -6.74
C SER A 74 13.32 10.48 -5.44
N GLU A 75 12.77 10.04 -4.31
CA GLU A 75 13.06 10.63 -3.00
C GLU A 75 14.55 10.55 -2.65
N ARG A 76 15.20 9.43 -2.96
CA ARG A 76 16.66 9.28 -2.80
C ARG A 76 17.47 10.25 -3.67
N ALA A 77 16.94 10.64 -4.83
CA ALA A 77 17.54 11.65 -5.69
C ALA A 77 17.24 13.10 -5.22
N GLY A 78 16.50 13.28 -4.12
CA GLY A 78 16.09 14.58 -3.62
C GLY A 78 14.96 15.22 -4.43
N ILE A 79 14.28 14.46 -5.30
CA ILE A 79 13.20 14.93 -6.16
C ILE A 79 11.89 14.28 -5.73
N VAL A 80 10.95 15.09 -5.26
CA VAL A 80 9.63 14.59 -4.86
C VAL A 80 8.79 14.32 -6.12
N ASN A 81 8.40 13.05 -6.33
CA ASN A 81 7.59 12.65 -7.47
C ASN A 81 6.12 12.43 -7.09
N ILE A 82 5.32 13.49 -7.24
CA ILE A 82 3.86 13.48 -7.02
C ILE A 82 3.09 13.05 -8.28
N GLY A 83 3.77 12.98 -9.43
CA GLY A 83 3.18 12.69 -10.74
C GLY A 83 3.17 11.21 -11.12
N LEU A 84 3.49 10.30 -10.20
CA LEU A 84 3.60 8.86 -10.45
C LEU A 84 2.32 8.25 -11.03
N GLU A 85 1.15 8.71 -10.59
CA GLU A 85 -0.13 8.29 -11.15
C GLU A 85 -0.21 8.58 -12.66
N GLY A 86 0.20 9.78 -13.08
CA GLY A 86 0.25 10.15 -14.49
C GLY A 86 1.23 9.30 -15.29
N MET A 87 2.41 9.01 -14.73
CA MET A 87 3.40 8.12 -15.38
C MET A 87 2.88 6.70 -15.55
N MET A 88 2.15 6.18 -14.55
CA MET A 88 1.49 4.88 -14.64
C MET A 88 0.41 4.88 -15.73
N ILE A 89 -0.44 5.92 -15.78
CA ILE A 89 -1.49 6.04 -16.81
C ILE A 89 -0.86 6.06 -18.22
N LEU A 90 0.18 6.86 -18.43
CA LEU A 90 0.90 6.90 -19.71
C LEU A 90 1.48 5.52 -20.07
N GLY A 91 2.09 4.83 -19.10
CA GLY A 91 2.58 3.47 -19.29
C GLY A 91 1.48 2.48 -19.68
N THR A 92 0.31 2.53 -19.04
CA THR A 92 -0.81 1.65 -19.38
C THR A 92 -1.36 1.91 -20.79
N TRP A 93 -1.47 3.18 -21.20
CA TRP A 93 -1.88 3.55 -22.56
C TRP A 93 -0.86 3.09 -23.61
N GLY A 94 0.43 3.30 -23.35
CA GLY A 94 1.50 2.81 -24.21
C GLY A 94 1.48 1.29 -24.34
N ALA A 95 1.31 0.58 -23.23
CA ALA A 95 1.20 -0.88 -23.24
C ALA A 95 -0.01 -1.36 -24.05
N GLY A 96 -1.17 -0.70 -23.91
CA GLY A 96 -2.37 -1.03 -24.68
C GLY A 96 -2.18 -0.82 -26.19
N PHE A 97 -1.66 0.35 -26.59
CA PHE A 97 -1.44 0.68 -28.01
C PHE A 97 -0.42 -0.26 -28.68
N PHE A 98 0.76 -0.42 -28.08
CA PHE A 98 1.78 -1.29 -28.64
C PHE A 98 1.42 -2.77 -28.51
N GLY A 99 0.68 -3.15 -27.47
CA GLY A 99 0.16 -4.51 -27.31
C GLY A 99 -0.80 -4.90 -28.42
N TYR A 100 -1.67 -3.97 -28.81
CA TYR A 100 -2.61 -4.15 -29.92
C TYR A 100 -1.88 -4.38 -31.26
N HIS A 101 -0.81 -3.62 -31.54
CA HIS A 101 -0.11 -3.67 -32.83
C HIS A 101 1.01 -4.72 -32.91
N TYR A 102 1.68 -5.01 -31.79
CA TYR A 102 2.93 -5.78 -31.78
C TYR A 102 2.93 -6.94 -30.77
N GLY A 103 1.77 -7.26 -30.17
CA GLY A 103 1.61 -8.37 -29.24
C GLY A 103 2.21 -8.12 -27.85
N PRO A 104 2.34 -9.17 -27.02
CA PRO A 104 2.68 -9.03 -25.59
C PRO A 104 4.02 -8.33 -25.33
N TRP A 105 5.03 -8.61 -26.16
CA TRP A 105 6.34 -7.96 -26.07
C TRP A 105 6.29 -6.49 -26.48
N GLY A 106 5.44 -6.18 -27.48
CA GLY A 106 5.08 -4.82 -27.83
C GLY A 106 4.50 -4.06 -26.66
N ALA A 107 3.54 -4.66 -25.94
CA ALA A 107 2.94 -4.04 -24.76
C ALA A 107 3.98 -3.69 -23.69
N LEU A 108 4.91 -4.61 -23.41
CA LEU A 108 5.97 -4.40 -22.42
C LEU A 108 6.87 -3.23 -22.81
N ILE A 109 7.34 -3.19 -24.06
CA ILE A 109 8.22 -2.12 -24.55
C ILE A 109 7.47 -0.79 -24.61
N GLY A 110 6.26 -0.78 -25.17
CA GLY A 110 5.44 0.42 -25.32
C GLY A 110 5.07 1.04 -23.97
N GLY A 111 4.74 0.23 -22.98
CA GLY A 111 4.45 0.71 -21.63
C GLY A 111 5.68 1.27 -20.93
N ALA A 112 6.83 0.60 -21.05
CA ALA A 112 8.08 1.11 -20.49
C ALA A 112 8.48 2.46 -21.11
N LEU A 113 8.38 2.60 -22.44
CA LEU A 113 8.71 3.84 -23.15
C LEU A 113 7.75 4.97 -22.79
N ALA A 114 6.43 4.71 -22.78
CA ALA A 114 5.45 5.75 -22.45
C ALA A 114 5.56 6.21 -20.98
N GLY A 115 5.83 5.29 -20.05
CA GLY A 115 6.15 5.62 -18.66
C GLY A 115 7.43 6.44 -18.53
N ALA A 116 8.48 6.08 -19.28
CA ALA A 116 9.74 6.83 -19.32
C ALA A 116 9.55 8.25 -19.89
N VAL A 117 8.69 8.44 -20.89
CA VAL A 117 8.30 9.76 -21.40
C VAL A 117 7.61 10.57 -20.32
N GLY A 118 6.69 9.98 -19.55
CA GLY A 118 6.09 10.63 -18.38
C GLY A 118 7.13 11.04 -17.34
N GLY A 119 8.08 10.16 -17.05
CA GLY A 119 9.22 10.43 -16.17
C GLY A 119 10.11 11.57 -16.68
N LEU A 120 10.35 11.62 -18.00
CA LEU A 120 11.12 12.69 -18.64
C LEU A 120 10.44 14.05 -18.50
N VAL A 121 9.13 14.11 -18.70
CA VAL A 121 8.35 15.35 -18.50
C VAL A 121 8.49 15.84 -17.06
N HIS A 122 8.37 14.94 -16.08
CA HIS A 122 8.59 15.28 -14.67
C HIS A 122 10.02 15.74 -14.40
N ALA A 123 11.02 15.05 -14.94
CA ALA A 123 12.42 15.42 -14.79
C ALA A 123 12.70 16.83 -15.34
N VAL A 124 12.15 17.17 -16.52
CA VAL A 124 12.27 18.54 -17.04
C VAL A 124 11.66 19.55 -16.06
N ALA A 125 10.48 19.26 -15.53
CA ALA A 125 9.79 20.14 -14.60
C ALA A 125 10.52 20.35 -13.27
N THR A 126 11.21 19.33 -12.74
CA THR A 126 11.83 19.40 -11.39
C THR A 126 13.34 19.62 -11.38
N VAL A 127 14.03 19.32 -12.48
CA VAL A 127 15.48 19.53 -12.59
C VAL A 127 15.80 20.89 -13.21
N THR A 128 14.92 21.41 -14.08
CA THR A 128 15.18 22.64 -14.83
C THR A 128 14.64 23.90 -14.15
N PHE A 129 13.47 23.80 -13.50
CA PHE A 129 12.75 24.91 -12.86
C PHE A 129 12.74 24.73 -11.35
#